data_AF-A0A2T5FTQ2-F1
#
_entry.id   AF-A0A2T5FTQ2-F1
#
_cell.length_a   1.000
_cell.length_b   1.000
_cell.length_c   1.000
_cell.angle_alpha   90.00
_cell.angle_beta   90.00
_cell.angle_gamma   90.00
#
_symmetry.space_group_name_H-M   'P 1'
#
loop_
_entity.id
_entity.type
_entity.pdbx_description
1 polymer ?
#
loop_
_entity_poly.entity_id
_entity_poly.type
_entity_poly.pdbx_seq_one_letter_code
_entity_poly.pdbx_strand_id
1 'polypeptide(L)'
;MRRCRSISLRLIANAVAVGAGWSVLPDYLAADHLASGRLVELSTARPGPENLLYLTWNKGALRHPRVVHVRDHLIASALPASL
;
A
#
# COMPACT_ATOMS: atom_id res chain seq x y z
N MET A 1 11.86 -24.79 -2.68
CA MET A 1 11.22 -23.51 -2.28
C MET A 1 11.48 -23.27 -0.80
N ARG A 2 12.29 -22.25 -0.46
CA ARG A 2 12.49 -21.85 0.94
C ARG A 2 11.31 -20.98 1.37
N ARG A 3 10.59 -21.35 2.43
CA ARG A 3 9.53 -20.50 2.98
C ARG A 3 10.17 -19.25 3.58
N CYS A 4 9.98 -18.10 2.96
CA CYS A 4 10.33 -16.81 3.56
C CYS A 4 9.14 -16.35 4.40
N ARG A 5 9.28 -16.39 5.73
CA ARG A 5 8.34 -15.72 6.65
C ARG A 5 8.96 -14.37 7.00
N SER A 6 8.47 -13.31 6.37
CA SER A 6 8.84 -11.93 6.70
C SER A 6 7.75 -11.29 7.54
N ILE A 7 8.15 -10.48 8.51
CA ILE A 7 7.25 -9.65 9.33
C ILE A 7 6.79 -8.39 8.57
N SER A 8 7.43 -8.04 7.44
CA SER A 8 7.22 -6.78 6.70
C SER A 8 7.01 -7.00 5.21
N LEU A 9 5.91 -6.41 4.68
CA LEU A 9 5.60 -6.41 3.25
C LEU A 9 6.62 -5.60 2.43
N ARG A 10 7.21 -4.54 3.00
CA ARG A 10 8.26 -3.76 2.32
C ARG A 10 9.52 -4.59 2.09
N LEU A 11 9.88 -5.43 3.05
CA LEU A 11 11.02 -6.33 2.90
C LEU A 11 10.77 -7.38 1.81
N ILE A 12 9.54 -7.90 1.73
CA ILE A 12 9.14 -8.81 0.65
C ILE A 12 9.21 -8.10 -0.70
N ALA A 13 8.68 -6.89 -0.82
CA ALA A 13 8.73 -6.11 -2.06
C ALA A 13 10.16 -5.91 -2.57
N ASN A 14 11.07 -5.48 -1.68
CA ASN A 14 12.49 -5.32 -2.01
C ASN A 14 13.15 -6.65 -2.39
N ALA A 15 12.89 -7.73 -1.64
CA ALA A 15 13.46 -9.04 -1.93
C ALA A 15 13.03 -9.56 -3.31
N VAL A 16 11.75 -9.42 -3.65
CA VAL A 16 11.21 -9.82 -4.95
C VAL A 16 11.81 -8.94 -6.06
N ALA A 17 11.95 -7.64 -5.83
CA ALA A 17 12.57 -6.72 -6.79
C ALA A 17 14.04 -7.01 -7.10
N VAL A 18 14.76 -7.71 -6.21
CA VAL A 18 16.14 -8.19 -6.45
C VAL A 18 16.21 -9.66 -6.90
N GLY A 19 15.07 -10.26 -7.24
CA GLY A 19 15.00 -11.60 -7.84
C GLY A 19 14.79 -12.75 -6.85
N ALA A 20 14.34 -12.50 -5.62
CA ALA A 20 14.06 -13.57 -4.64
C ALA A 20 12.81 -14.43 -4.97
N GLY A 21 12.18 -14.25 -6.13
CA GLY A 21 11.03 -15.01 -6.61
C GLY A 21 9.86 -14.13 -7.02
N TRP A 22 8.64 -14.55 -6.69
CA TRP A 22 7.39 -13.80 -6.93
C TRP A 22 6.58 -13.74 -5.63
N SER A 23 5.71 -12.72 -5.50
CA SER A 23 4.82 -12.56 -4.35
C SER A 23 3.58 -11.74 -4.74
N VAL A 24 2.58 -11.76 -3.86
CA VAL A 24 1.41 -10.87 -3.96
C VAL A 24 1.71 -9.66 -3.09
N LEU A 25 1.71 -8.47 -3.70
CA LEU A 25 2.04 -7.21 -3.04
C LEU A 25 0.85 -6.25 -3.15
N PRO A 26 0.61 -5.40 -2.14
CA PRO A 26 -0.31 -4.28 -2.27
C PRO A 26 0.16 -3.30 -3.36
N ASP A 27 -0.78 -2.74 -4.11
CA ASP A 27 -0.51 -1.85 -5.25
C ASP A 27 0.38 -0.66 -4.86
N TYR A 28 0.13 -0.07 -3.69
CA TYR A 28 0.92 1.07 -3.19
C TYR A 28 2.39 0.74 -2.90
N LEU A 29 2.75 -0.53 -2.73
CA LEU A 29 4.15 -0.95 -2.61
C LEU A 29 4.75 -1.35 -3.96
N ALA A 30 3.93 -1.81 -4.90
CA ALA A 30 4.37 -2.26 -6.21
C ALA A 30 4.49 -1.12 -7.23
N ALA A 31 3.74 -0.03 -7.08
CA ALA A 31 3.62 1.05 -8.06
C ALA A 31 4.97 1.56 -8.59
N ASP A 32 5.89 1.97 -7.72
CA ASP A 32 7.20 2.49 -8.13
C ASP A 32 8.07 1.41 -8.80
N HIS A 33 7.95 0.17 -8.33
CA HIS A 33 8.69 -0.96 -8.90
C HIS A 33 8.17 -1.37 -10.28
N LEU A 34 6.86 -1.31 -10.49
CA LEU A 34 6.21 -1.53 -11.78
C LEU A 34 6.55 -0.39 -12.76
N ALA A 35 6.45 0.87 -12.32
CA ALA A 35 6.78 2.04 -13.14
C ALA A 35 8.25 2.06 -13.58
N SER A 36 9.16 1.59 -12.72
CA SER A 36 10.59 1.45 -13.02
C SER A 36 10.95 0.17 -13.79
N GLY A 37 9.99 -0.74 -14.04
CA GLY A 37 10.23 -2.03 -14.69
C GLY A 37 11.04 -3.02 -13.86
N ARG A 38 11.22 -2.77 -12.55
CA ARG A 38 11.89 -3.71 -11.63
C ARG A 38 10.99 -4.88 -11.24
N LEU A 39 9.68 -4.69 -11.30
CA LEU A 39 8.69 -5.73 -11.13
C LEU A 39 7.79 -5.77 -12.37
N VAL A 40 7.20 -6.94 -12.60
CA VAL A 40 6.19 -7.16 -13.63
C VAL A 40 4.98 -7.79 -12.96
N GLU A 41 3.79 -7.30 -13.31
CA GLU A 41 2.53 -7.86 -12.83
C GLU A 41 2.28 -9.23 -13.49
N LEU A 42 1.91 -10.22 -12.69
CA LEU A 42 1.54 -11.54 -13.16
C LEU A 42 0.01 -11.60 -13.23
N SER A 43 -0.55 -11.87 -14.40
CA SER A 43 -2.01 -11.95 -14.58
C SER A 43 -2.60 -13.07 -13.72
N THR A 44 -3.56 -12.74 -12.86
CA THR A 44 -4.29 -13.71 -12.03
C THR A 44 -5.74 -13.84 -12.50
N ALA A 45 -6.28 -15.06 -12.47
CA ALA A 45 -7.68 -15.31 -12.84
C ALA A 45 -8.70 -14.74 -11.84
N ARG A 46 -8.26 -14.41 -10.62
CA ARG A 46 -9.10 -13.87 -9.54
C ARG A 46 -8.54 -12.51 -9.09
N PRO A 47 -9.40 -11.52 -8.78
CA PRO A 47 -8.94 -10.28 -8.15
C PRO A 47 -8.22 -10.58 -6.83
N GLY A 48 -7.19 -9.77 -6.55
CA GLY A 48 -6.46 -9.82 -5.29
C GLY A 48 -7.34 -9.46 -4.09
N PRO A 49 -6.86 -9.73 -2.87
CA PRO A 49 -7.55 -9.29 -1.66
C PRO A 49 -7.57 -7.76 -1.57
N GLU A 50 -8.73 -7.19 -1.32
CA GLU A 50 -8.85 -5.76 -1.03
C GLU A 50 -8.41 -5.46 0.40
N ASN A 51 -7.57 -4.44 0.56
CA ASN A 51 -7.11 -3.98 1.87
C ASN A 51 -7.65 -2.56 2.13
N LEU A 52 -8.77 -2.48 2.85
CA LEU A 52 -9.41 -1.22 3.22
C LEU A 52 -8.60 -0.51 4.31
N LEU A 53 -8.12 0.68 3.99
CA LEU A 53 -7.41 1.55 4.94
C LEU A 53 -8.39 2.48 5.63
N TYR A 54 -8.33 2.53 6.96
CA TYR A 54 -9.16 3.41 7.78
C TYR A 54 -8.32 4.51 8.40
N LEU A 55 -8.79 5.76 8.28
CA LEU A 55 -8.24 6.88 9.04
C LEU A 55 -8.95 6.94 10.41
N THR A 56 -8.20 6.82 11.50
CA THR A 56 -8.77 6.76 12.86
C THR A 56 -8.18 7.84 13.76
N TRP A 57 -8.97 8.29 14.74
CA TRP A 57 -8.56 9.29 15.71
C TRP A 57 -9.34 9.16 17.03
N ASN A 58 -8.78 9.68 18.12
CA ASN A 58 -9.47 9.77 19.41
C ASN A 58 -10.63 10.78 19.36
N LYS A 59 -11.70 10.53 20.12
CA LYS A 59 -12.93 11.37 20.12
C LYS A 59 -12.67 12.88 20.26
N GLY A 60 -11.67 13.28 21.07
CA GLY A 60 -11.31 14.69 21.28
C GLY A 60 -10.29 15.27 20.28
N ALA A 61 -9.72 14.46 19.39
CA ALA A 61 -8.60 14.87 18.54
C ALA A 61 -8.99 15.99 17.57
N LEU A 62 -10.23 15.97 17.05
CA LEU A 62 -10.74 16.99 16.13
C LEU A 62 -11.02 18.35 16.78
N ARG A 63 -10.84 18.50 18.10
CA ARG A 63 -10.86 19.81 18.75
C ARG A 63 -9.60 20.63 18.45
N HIS A 64 -8.54 19.97 17.97
CA HIS A 64 -7.27 20.62 17.65
C HIS A 64 -7.25 20.96 16.16
N PRO A 65 -7.16 22.25 15.78
CA PRO A 65 -7.19 22.68 14.37
C PRO A 65 -6.15 21.98 13.49
N ARG A 66 -4.96 21.72 14.03
CA ARG A 66 -3.89 20.98 13.33
C ARG A 66 -4.29 19.55 12.92
N VAL A 67 -5.08 18.87 13.74
CA VAL A 67 -5.53 17.49 13.46
C VAL A 67 -6.59 17.50 12.38
N VAL A 68 -7.52 18.47 12.44
CA VAL A 68 -8.53 18.67 11.39
C VAL A 68 -7.86 18.95 10.06
N HIS A 69 -6.88 19.85 10.04
CA HIS A 69 -6.15 20.18 8.82
C HIS A 69 -5.47 18.96 8.18
N VAL A 70 -4.75 18.16 8.98
CA VAL A 70 -4.08 16.94 8.47
C VAL A 70 -5.11 15.90 8.02
N ARG A 71 -6.22 15.73 8.75
CA ARG A 71 -7.31 14.82 8.35
C ARG A 71 -7.85 15.20 6.97
N ASP A 72 -8.18 16.47 6.78
CA ASP A 72 -8.78 16.96 5.54
C ASP A 72 -7.81 16.81 4.37
N HIS A 73 -6.53 17.10 4.58
CA HIS A 73 -5.48 16.86 3.60
C HIS A 73 -5.34 15.37 3.24
N LEU A 74 -5.32 14.48 4.24
CA LEU A 74 -5.22 13.04 4.01
C LEU A 74 -6.41 12.51 3.22
N ILE A 75 -7.63 12.93 3.57
CA ILE A 75 -8.86 12.55 2.85
C ILE A 75 -8.81 13.05 1.41
N ALA A 76 -8.44 14.32 1.18
CA ALA A 76 -8.32 14.89 -0.16
C ALA A 76 -7.27 14.17 -1.02
N SER A 77 -6.17 13.71 -0.41
CA SER A 77 -5.11 12.97 -1.12
C SER A 77 -5.43 11.49 -1.37
N ALA A 78 -6.31 10.91 -0.55
CA ALA A 78 -6.65 9.49 -0.62
C ALA A 78 -7.79 9.19 -1.59
N LEU A 79 -8.67 10.16 -1.86
CA LEU A 79 -9.70 10.03 -2.87
C LEU A 79 -9.07 10.24 -4.25
N PRO A 80 -9.13 9.26 -5.18
CA PRO A 80 -8.75 9.51 -6.56
C PRO A 80 -9.59 10.66 -7.11
N ALA A 81 -8.99 11.53 -7.92
CA ALA A 81 -9.57 12.77 -8.47
C ALA A 81 -10.72 12.55 -9.49
N SER A 82 -11.45 11.44 -9.37
CA SER A 82 -12.53 11.06 -10.28
C SER A 82 -13.66 10.40 -9.47
N LEU A 83 -14.58 11.25 -9.01
CA LEU A 83 -15.99 10.95 -8.75
C LEU A 83 -16.82 12.12 -9.25
#